data_AF-A0A7L1YL20-F1
#
_entry.id   AF-A0A7L1YL20-F1
#
_cell.length_a   1.000
_cell.length_b   1.000
_cell.length_c   1.000
_cell.angle_alpha   90.00
_cell.angle_beta   90.00
_cell.angle_gamma   90.00
#
_symmetry.space_group_name_H-M   'P 1'
#
loop_
_entity.id
_entity.type
_entity.pdbx_description
1 polymer ?
#
loop_
_entity_poly.entity_id
_entity_poly.type
_entity_poly.pdbx_seq_one_letter_code
_entity_poly.pdbx_strand_id
1 'polypeptide(L)'
;RRLFFDTHALVCLLEQNGFTTQQSEVIVSALVKIMNTNLDMIYKDMVTKVQQEIALQQVMSHIGGVKKDMIILEKSEFSALRSENEKIKLELQQIKKQVMDEITKVRADNKLNLNLEKSRVKELVSFGNFFSRNTSTLSNFQIWHAQQDRALTQTDRKIDTEVADLKTMLESHKLDNIKYLAGSVFTCLTVALGFYRLWI
;
A
#
# COMPACT_ATOMS: atom_id res chain seq x y z
N ARG A 1 35.69 -75.58 -27.85
CA ARG A 1 35.39 -76.94 -28.36
C ARG A 1 36.59 -77.36 -29.19
N ARG A 2 37.38 -78.38 -28.81
CA ARG A 2 38.55 -78.78 -29.62
C ARG A 2 38.03 -79.43 -30.90
N LEU A 3 38.35 -78.83 -32.05
CA LEU A 3 38.15 -79.46 -33.35
C LEU A 3 39.27 -80.49 -33.50
N PHE A 4 38.90 -81.76 -33.59
CA PHE A 4 39.85 -82.82 -33.85
C PHE A 4 40.08 -82.89 -35.36
N PHE A 5 41.33 -82.69 -35.76
CA PHE A 5 41.76 -82.80 -37.14
C PHE A 5 42.26 -84.22 -37.37
N ASP A 6 41.64 -84.96 -38.28
CA ASP A 6 42.06 -86.31 -38.61
C ASP A 6 43.30 -86.25 -39.51
N THR A 7 44.48 -86.29 -38.88
CA THR A 7 45.77 -86.25 -39.57
C THR A 7 46.01 -87.50 -40.41
N HIS A 8 45.51 -88.66 -39.98
CA HIS A 8 45.73 -89.93 -40.66
C HIS A 8 44.94 -90.01 -41.97
N ALA A 9 43.66 -89.63 -41.95
CA ALA A 9 42.84 -89.61 -43.15
C ALA A 9 43.42 -88.68 -44.23
N LEU A 10 44.01 -87.54 -43.82
CA LEU A 10 44.61 -86.58 -44.74
C LEU A 10 45.94 -87.08 -45.32
N VAL A 11 46.75 -87.81 -44.53
CA VAL A 11 47.98 -88.46 -45.02
C VAL A 11 47.64 -89.52 -46.07
N CYS A 12 46.69 -90.41 -45.79
CA CYS A 12 46.26 -91.45 -46.75
C CYS A 12 45.71 -90.85 -48.05
N LEU A 13 44.98 -89.73 -47.97
CA LEU A 13 44.48 -89.02 -49.15
C LEU A 13 45.63 -88.46 -49.99
N LEU A 14 46.64 -87.86 -49.38
CA LEU A 14 47.80 -87.32 -50.09
C LEU A 14 48.62 -88.43 -50.75
N GLU A 15 48.80 -89.56 -50.06
CA GLU A 15 49.47 -90.74 -50.62
C GLU A 15 48.74 -91.31 -51.85
N GLN A 16 47.40 -91.38 -51.80
CA GLN A 16 46.58 -91.79 -52.95
C GLN A 16 46.70 -90.84 -54.15
N ASN A 17 47.07 -89.58 -53.92
CA ASN A 17 47.28 -88.57 -54.96
C ASN A 17 48.74 -88.46 -55.43
N GLY A 18 49.59 -89.44 -55.09
CA GLY A 18 50.96 -89.54 -55.60
C GLY A 18 52.03 -88.83 -54.75
N PHE A 19 51.70 -88.38 -53.54
CA PHE A 19 52.70 -87.87 -52.60
C PHE A 19 53.36 -89.02 -51.83
N THR A 20 54.64 -88.87 -51.53
CA THR A 20 55.31 -89.79 -50.59
C THR A 20 54.81 -89.58 -49.17
N THR A 21 54.83 -90.62 -48.33
CA THR A 21 54.46 -90.54 -46.91
C THR A 21 55.12 -89.35 -46.21
N GLN A 22 56.40 -89.12 -46.48
CA GLN A 22 57.17 -88.03 -45.89
C GLN A 22 56.68 -86.64 -46.34
N GLN A 23 56.30 -86.48 -47.61
CA GLN A 23 55.71 -85.24 -48.12
C GLN A 23 54.31 -85.02 -47.52
N SER A 24 53.50 -86.08 -47.46
CA SER A 24 52.15 -86.05 -46.88
C SER A 24 52.17 -85.62 -45.41
N GLU A 25 53.07 -86.20 -44.60
CA GLU A 25 53.24 -85.85 -43.19
C GLU A 25 53.68 -84.39 -42.99
N VAL A 26 54.61 -83.89 -43.81
CA VAL A 26 55.09 -82.49 -43.73
C VAL A 26 53.98 -81.51 -44.05
N ILE A 27 53.18 -81.77 -45.10
CA ILE A 27 52.05 -80.93 -45.49
C ILE A 27 50.98 -80.92 -44.39
N VAL A 28 50.64 -82.09 -43.86
CA VAL A 28 49.66 -82.25 -42.77
C VAL A 28 50.12 -81.54 -41.50
N SER A 29 51.40 -81.66 -41.16
CA SER A 29 52.01 -80.98 -40.00
C SER A 29 51.93 -79.45 -40.14
N ALA A 30 52.23 -78.91 -41.32
CA ALA A 30 52.10 -77.48 -41.60
C ALA A 30 50.64 -77.00 -41.48
N LEU A 31 49.69 -77.76 -42.03
CA LEU A 31 48.25 -77.48 -41.92
C LEU A 31 47.75 -77.48 -40.48
N VAL A 32 48.14 -78.49 -39.68
CA VAL A 32 47.78 -78.55 -38.26
C VAL A 32 48.35 -77.34 -37.51
N LYS A 33 49.59 -76.93 -37.81
CA LYS A 33 50.21 -75.76 -37.17
C LYS A 33 49.48 -74.45 -37.52
N ILE A 34 49.15 -74.25 -38.79
CA ILE A 34 48.37 -73.09 -39.26
C ILE A 34 46.98 -73.10 -38.62
N MET A 35 46.29 -74.24 -38.62
CA MET A 35 44.96 -74.38 -38.05
C MET A 35 44.95 -74.06 -36.55
N ASN A 36 45.91 -74.60 -35.79
CA ASN A 36 46.03 -74.32 -34.36
C ASN A 36 46.28 -72.82 -34.10
N THR A 37 47.16 -72.18 -34.89
CA THR A 37 47.46 -70.75 -34.75
C THR A 37 46.24 -69.89 -35.10
N ASN A 38 45.50 -70.24 -36.15
CA ASN A 38 44.26 -69.57 -36.52
C ASN A 38 43.16 -69.75 -35.46
N LEU A 39 43.01 -70.96 -34.93
CA LEU A 39 42.04 -71.22 -33.86
C LEU A 39 42.39 -70.43 -32.60
N ASP A 40 43.65 -70.36 -32.20
CA ASP A 40 44.07 -69.57 -31.03
C ASP A 40 43.80 -68.07 -31.22
N MET A 41 44.05 -67.52 -32.42
CA MET A 41 43.70 -66.13 -32.73
C MET A 41 42.18 -65.90 -32.66
N ILE A 42 41.39 -66.77 -33.30
CA ILE A 42 39.92 -66.66 -33.31
C ILE A 42 39.35 -66.78 -31.89
N TYR A 43 39.84 -67.73 -31.09
CA TYR A 43 39.37 -67.90 -29.71
C TYR A 43 39.74 -66.73 -28.80
N LYS A 44 40.82 -66.00 -29.11
CA LYS A 44 41.24 -64.81 -28.36
C LYS A 44 40.32 -63.61 -28.58
N ASP A 45 39.82 -63.45 -29.81
CA ASP A 45 38.93 -62.34 -30.17
C ASP A 45 37.44 -62.69 -29.97
N MET A 46 37.10 -63.98 -29.88
CA MET A 46 35.75 -64.43 -29.58
C MET A 46 35.40 -64.31 -28.09
N VAL A 47 34.17 -63.91 -27.82
CA VAL A 47 33.59 -63.95 -26.48
C VAL A 47 33.04 -65.35 -26.20
N THR A 48 33.41 -65.91 -25.06
CA THR A 48 32.86 -67.18 -24.60
C THR A 48 31.44 -67.01 -24.06
N LYS A 49 30.60 -68.05 -24.17
CA LYS A 49 29.25 -68.03 -23.59
C LYS A 49 29.23 -67.69 -22.11
N VAL A 50 30.23 -68.15 -21.36
CA VAL A 50 30.38 -67.85 -19.93
C VAL A 50 30.65 -66.36 -19.70
N GLN A 51 31.55 -65.74 -20.48
CA GLN A 51 31.78 -64.30 -20.40
C GLN A 51 30.54 -63.48 -20.77
N GLN A 52 29.79 -63.92 -21.79
CA GLN A 52 28.53 -63.29 -22.17
C GLN A 52 27.49 -63.36 -21.04
N GLU A 53 27.38 -64.50 -20.36
CA GLU A 53 26.44 -64.70 -19.25
C GLU A 53 26.81 -63.86 -18.02
N ILE A 54 28.11 -63.73 -17.70
CA ILE A 54 28.60 -62.82 -16.65
C ILE A 54 28.23 -61.37 -16.97
N ALA A 55 28.49 -60.92 -18.20
CA ALA A 55 28.16 -59.56 -18.62
C ALA A 55 26.65 -59.30 -18.55
N LEU A 56 25.84 -60.27 -18.98
CA LEU A 56 24.38 -60.19 -18.90
C LEU A 56 23.91 -60.10 -17.45
N GLN A 57 24.52 -60.86 -16.53
CA GLN A 57 24.18 -60.82 -15.12
C GLN A 57 24.56 -59.49 -14.45
N GLN A 58 25.68 -58.89 -14.84
CA GLN A 58 26.06 -57.54 -14.41
C GLN A 58 25.03 -56.50 -14.88
N VAL A 59 24.63 -56.54 -16.16
CA VAL A 59 23.60 -55.64 -16.70
C VAL A 59 22.27 -55.83 -15.97
N MET A 60 21.85 -57.07 -15.72
CA MET A 60 20.63 -57.34 -14.95
C MET A 60 20.70 -56.82 -13.51
N SER A 61 21.86 -56.90 -12.86
CA SER A 61 22.08 -56.33 -11.53
C SER A 61 21.91 -54.80 -11.54
N HIS A 62 22.50 -54.11 -12.52
CA HIS A 62 22.34 -52.66 -12.68
C HIS A 62 20.89 -52.25 -12.93
N ILE A 63 20.18 -52.98 -13.81
CA ILE A 63 18.75 -52.76 -14.06
C ILE A 63 17.93 -52.94 -12.77
N GLY A 64 18.26 -53.95 -11.97
CA GLY A 64 17.64 -54.19 -10.67
C GLY A 64 17.84 -53.02 -9.69
N GLY A 65 19.06 -52.45 -9.66
CA GLY A 65 19.37 -51.26 -8.86
C GLY A 65 18.54 -50.04 -9.29
N VAL A 66 18.57 -49.70 -10.59
CA VAL A 66 17.79 -48.57 -11.14
C VAL A 66 16.30 -48.73 -10.87
N LYS A 67 15.76 -49.95 -11.00
CA LYS A 67 14.34 -50.22 -10.70
C LYS A 67 14.01 -49.99 -9.22
N LYS A 68 14.91 -50.35 -8.30
CA LYS A 68 14.73 -50.10 -6.87
C LYS A 68 14.70 -48.60 -6.59
N ASP A 69 15.65 -47.85 -7.15
CA ASP A 69 15.74 -46.40 -6.97
C ASP A 69 14.50 -45.69 -7.55
N MET A 70 14.03 -46.12 -8.72
CA MET A 70 12.78 -45.64 -9.32
C MET A 70 11.57 -45.86 -8.39
N ILE A 71 11.45 -47.04 -7.77
CA ILE A 71 10.36 -47.32 -6.82
C ILE A 71 10.46 -46.45 -5.57
N ILE A 72 11.66 -46.23 -5.04
CA ILE A 72 11.87 -45.35 -3.88
C ILE A 72 11.46 -43.93 -4.21
N LEU A 73 11.90 -43.43 -5.37
CA LEU A 73 11.54 -42.10 -5.87
C LEU A 73 10.02 -41.94 -5.98
N GLU A 74 9.36 -42.89 -6.66
CA GLU A 74 7.90 -42.87 -6.90
C GLU A 74 7.09 -42.99 -5.61
N LYS A 75 7.46 -43.88 -4.69
CA LYS A 75 6.67 -44.13 -3.49
C LYS A 75 6.97 -43.19 -2.35
N SER A 76 8.23 -42.82 -2.16
CA SER A 76 8.68 -42.05 -0.99
C SER A 76 8.75 -40.56 -1.31
N GLU A 77 9.59 -40.17 -2.27
CA GLU A 77 9.91 -38.77 -2.52
C GLU A 77 8.73 -38.03 -3.17
N PHE A 78 8.10 -38.61 -4.20
CA PHE A 78 6.93 -37.99 -4.83
C PHE A 78 5.74 -37.90 -3.87
N SER A 79 5.53 -38.90 -3.01
CA SER A 79 4.46 -38.85 -2.00
C SER A 79 4.73 -37.77 -0.95
N ALA A 80 5.98 -37.64 -0.48
CA ALA A 80 6.37 -36.60 0.45
C ALA A 80 6.20 -35.20 -0.17
N LEU A 81 6.70 -34.99 -1.39
CA LEU A 81 6.53 -33.74 -2.13
C LEU A 81 5.06 -33.38 -2.35
N ARG A 82 4.21 -34.36 -2.67
CA ARG A 82 2.77 -34.13 -2.85
C ARG A 82 2.10 -33.71 -1.54
N SER A 83 2.44 -34.36 -0.44
CA SER A 83 1.95 -34.01 0.90
C SER A 83 2.35 -32.59 1.30
N GLU A 84 3.63 -32.24 1.09
CA GLU A 84 4.16 -30.91 1.37
C GLU A 84 3.50 -29.84 0.49
N ASN A 85 3.26 -30.12 -0.79
CA ASN A 85 2.52 -29.23 -1.68
C ASN A 85 1.09 -28.96 -1.19
N GLU A 86 0.35 -30.00 -0.78
CA GLU A 86 -1.01 -29.80 -0.26
C GLU A 86 -0.99 -29.03 1.08
N LYS A 87 0.01 -29.27 1.94
CA LYS A 87 0.18 -28.49 3.18
C LYS A 87 0.43 -27.00 2.88
N ILE A 88 1.37 -26.69 1.99
CA ILE A 88 1.67 -25.30 1.58
C ILE A 88 0.44 -24.63 0.99
N LYS A 89 -0.34 -25.34 0.17
CA LYS A 89 -1.57 -24.84 -0.43
C LYS A 89 -2.63 -24.49 0.62
N LEU A 90 -2.78 -25.32 1.66
CA LEU A 90 -3.69 -25.04 2.77
C LEU A 90 -3.24 -23.83 3.60
N GLU A 91 -1.95 -23.75 3.94
CA GLU A 91 -1.37 -22.60 4.65
C GLU A 91 -1.58 -21.29 3.85
N LEU A 92 -1.36 -21.33 2.53
CA LEU A 92 -1.57 -20.20 1.65
C LEU A 92 -3.05 -19.77 1.61
N GLN A 93 -3.99 -20.72 1.59
CA GLN A 93 -5.42 -20.41 1.68
C GLN A 93 -5.79 -19.77 3.02
N GLN A 94 -5.20 -20.25 4.12
CA GLN A 94 -5.43 -19.70 5.45
C GLN A 94 -4.90 -18.27 5.58
N ILE A 95 -3.67 -18.01 5.13
CA ILE A 95 -3.08 -16.66 5.13
C ILE A 95 -3.90 -15.72 4.26
N LYS A 96 -4.31 -16.16 3.06
CA LYS A 96 -5.17 -15.36 2.19
C LYS A 96 -6.47 -14.96 2.87
N LYS A 97 -7.11 -15.88 3.60
CA LYS A 97 -8.33 -15.60 4.36
C LYS A 97 -8.06 -14.59 5.48
N GLN A 98 -7.03 -14.81 6.29
CA GLN A 98 -6.67 -13.90 7.39
C GLN A 98 -6.40 -12.48 6.89
N VAL A 99 -5.64 -12.33 5.80
CA VAL A 99 -5.35 -11.03 5.21
C VAL A 99 -6.63 -10.34 4.72
N MET A 100 -7.56 -11.10 4.10
CA MET A 100 -8.82 -10.55 3.63
C MET A 100 -9.72 -10.07 4.79
N ASP A 101 -9.75 -10.83 5.88
CA ASP A 101 -10.49 -10.49 7.09
C ASP A 101 -9.90 -9.21 7.74
N GLU A 102 -8.58 -9.12 7.88
CA GLU A 102 -7.90 -7.93 8.41
C GLU A 102 -8.08 -6.69 7.51
N ILE A 103 -8.02 -6.83 6.18
CA ILE A 103 -8.31 -5.74 5.25
C ILE A 103 -9.74 -5.23 5.46
N THR A 104 -10.70 -6.14 5.63
CA THR A 104 -12.11 -5.79 5.83
C THR A 104 -12.32 -5.07 7.15
N LYS A 105 -11.68 -5.55 8.22
CA LYS A 105 -11.71 -4.93 9.55
C LYS A 105 -11.10 -3.52 9.53
N VAL A 106 -9.86 -3.38 9.04
CA VAL A 106 -9.18 -2.07 8.93
C VAL A 106 -9.99 -1.09 8.08
N ARG A 107 -10.61 -1.56 6.99
CA ARG A 107 -11.49 -0.72 6.17
C ARG A 107 -12.72 -0.23 6.95
N ALA A 108 -13.37 -1.10 7.72
CA ALA A 108 -14.51 -0.73 8.54
C ALA A 108 -14.13 0.28 9.63
N ASP A 109 -13.03 0.02 10.34
CA ASP A 109 -12.50 0.89 11.39
C ASP A 109 -12.13 2.28 10.83
N ASN A 110 -11.43 2.33 9.69
CA ASN A 110 -11.09 3.60 9.04
C ASN A 110 -12.34 4.37 8.60
N LYS A 111 -13.35 3.69 8.06
CA LYS A 111 -14.62 4.34 7.68
C LYS A 111 -15.31 4.94 8.90
N LEU A 112 -15.35 4.22 10.02
CA LEU A 112 -15.90 4.71 11.28
C LEU A 112 -15.12 5.95 11.77
N ASN A 113 -13.80 5.84 11.86
CA ASN A 113 -12.92 6.92 12.33
C ASN A 113 -13.08 8.19 11.48
N LEU A 114 -13.12 8.05 10.15
CA LEU A 114 -13.35 9.19 9.24
C LEU A 114 -14.73 9.82 9.45
N ASN A 115 -15.76 9.02 9.70
CA ASN A 115 -17.09 9.55 9.97
C ASN A 115 -17.16 10.30 11.32
N LEU A 116 -16.48 9.77 12.35
CA LEU A 116 -16.36 10.42 13.65
C LEU A 116 -15.60 11.75 13.55
N GLU A 117 -14.42 11.75 12.92
CA GLU A 117 -13.64 12.98 12.72
C GLU A 117 -14.38 13.99 11.84
N LYS A 118 -15.05 13.54 10.77
CA LYS A 118 -15.89 14.43 9.95
C LYS A 118 -17.00 15.09 10.76
N SER A 119 -17.58 14.37 11.72
CA SER A 119 -18.62 14.90 12.60
C SER A 119 -18.05 15.90 13.60
N ARG A 120 -16.90 15.59 14.20
CA ARG A 120 -16.15 16.49 15.09
C ARG A 120 -15.73 17.78 14.40
N VAL A 121 -15.21 17.69 13.17
CA VAL A 121 -14.85 18.87 12.36
C VAL A 121 -16.08 19.72 12.05
N LYS A 122 -17.22 19.11 11.69
CA LYS A 122 -18.46 19.86 11.46
C LYS A 122 -18.92 20.61 12.72
N GLU A 123 -18.83 19.98 13.88
CA GLU A 123 -19.17 20.61 15.15
C GLU A 123 -18.25 21.78 15.47
N LEU A 124 -16.93 21.60 15.31
CA LEU A 124 -15.93 22.66 15.50
C LEU A 124 -16.17 23.85 14.55
N VAL A 125 -16.51 23.60 13.29
CA VAL A 125 -16.83 24.66 12.31
C VAL A 125 -18.10 25.39 12.70
N SER A 126 -19.15 24.66 13.11
CA SER A 126 -20.41 25.26 13.59
C SER A 126 -20.15 26.16 14.81
N PHE A 127 -19.38 25.66 15.78
CA PHE A 127 -18.98 26.42 16.96
C PHE A 127 -18.16 27.66 16.60
N GLY A 128 -17.18 27.53 15.71
CA GLY A 128 -16.37 28.66 15.22
C GLY A 128 -17.22 29.74 14.54
N ASN A 129 -18.18 29.34 13.69
CA ASN A 129 -19.11 30.26 13.05
C ASN A 129 -20.01 30.97 14.07
N PHE A 130 -20.50 30.25 15.08
CA PHE A 130 -21.28 30.82 16.17
C PHE A 130 -20.47 31.83 16.97
N PHE A 131 -19.24 31.48 17.35
CA PHE A 131 -18.34 32.36 18.08
C PHE A 131 -18.04 33.62 17.27
N SER A 132 -17.64 33.48 16.01
CA SER A 132 -17.39 34.61 15.11
C SER A 132 -18.61 35.52 14.95
N ARG A 133 -19.82 34.95 14.87
CA ARG A 133 -21.05 35.73 14.80
C ARG A 133 -21.30 36.50 16.08
N ASN A 134 -21.12 35.88 17.24
CA ASN A 134 -21.26 36.55 18.54
C ASN A 134 -20.22 37.66 18.74
N THR A 135 -18.97 37.44 18.35
CA THR A 135 -17.95 38.49 18.40
C THR A 135 -18.33 39.68 17.52
N SER A 136 -18.89 39.40 16.33
CA SER A 136 -19.36 40.45 15.40
C SER A 136 -20.58 41.20 15.93
N THR A 137 -21.51 40.52 16.61
CA THR A 137 -22.67 41.19 17.22
C THR A 137 -22.24 42.04 18.42
N LEU A 138 -21.32 41.55 19.25
CA LEU A 138 -20.76 42.31 20.37
C LEU A 138 -20.00 43.55 19.89
N SER A 139 -19.20 43.45 18.83
CA SER A 139 -18.49 44.61 18.27
C SER A 139 -19.47 45.63 17.68
N ASN A 140 -20.50 45.18 16.93
CA ASN A 140 -21.54 46.05 16.41
C ASN A 140 -22.31 46.77 17.52
N PHE A 141 -22.65 46.06 18.60
CA PHE A 141 -23.32 46.63 19.77
C PHE A 141 -22.48 47.71 20.46
N GLN A 142 -21.17 47.47 20.62
CA GLN A 142 -20.25 48.47 21.17
C GLN A 142 -20.17 49.72 20.29
N ILE A 143 -20.12 49.57 18.96
CA ILE A 143 -20.14 50.69 18.02
C ILE A 143 -21.44 51.49 18.14
N TRP A 144 -22.58 50.81 18.22
CA TRP A 144 -23.90 51.43 18.43
C TRP A 144 -23.96 52.23 19.72
N HIS A 145 -23.49 51.67 20.84
CA HIS A 145 -23.40 52.39 22.12
C HIS A 145 -22.53 53.65 22.01
N ALA A 146 -21.35 53.54 21.42
CA ALA A 146 -20.46 54.69 21.23
C ALA A 146 -21.04 55.76 20.29
N GLN A 147 -21.94 55.40 19.37
CA GLN A 147 -22.69 56.36 18.55
C GLN A 147 -23.83 57.00 19.34
N GLN A 148 -24.55 56.21 20.15
CA GLN A 148 -25.63 56.70 21.01
C GLN A 148 -25.11 57.70 22.05
N ASP A 149 -24.01 57.41 22.72
CA ASP A 149 -23.40 58.32 23.70
C ASP A 149 -22.97 59.65 23.05
N ARG A 150 -22.45 59.59 21.82
CA ARG A 150 -22.14 60.79 21.03
C ARG A 150 -23.40 61.59 20.70
N ALA A 151 -24.49 60.94 20.32
CA ALA A 151 -25.77 61.61 20.05
C ALA A 151 -26.40 62.21 21.33
N LEU A 152 -26.32 61.51 22.46
CA LEU A 152 -26.79 61.98 23.75
C LEU A 152 -26.00 63.21 24.20
N THR A 153 -24.67 63.16 24.20
CA THR A 153 -23.83 64.32 24.55
C THR A 153 -24.04 65.51 23.63
N GLN A 154 -24.31 65.28 22.34
CA GLN A 154 -24.68 66.37 21.42
C GLN A 154 -26.04 66.98 21.76
N THR A 155 -27.03 66.16 22.13
CA THR A 155 -28.36 66.62 22.51
C THR A 155 -28.33 67.37 23.85
N ASP A 156 -27.58 66.85 24.81
CA ASP A 156 -27.35 67.48 26.12
C ASP A 156 -26.73 68.88 25.96
N ARG A 157 -25.67 68.99 25.14
CA ARG A 157 -25.08 70.29 24.78
C ARG A 157 -26.08 71.24 24.10
N LYS A 158 -26.98 70.72 23.26
CA LYS A 158 -28.03 71.54 22.63
C LYS A 158 -29.03 72.05 23.66
N ILE A 159 -29.45 71.20 24.59
CA ILE A 159 -30.33 71.58 25.70
C ILE A 159 -29.66 72.67 26.53
N ASP A 160 -28.39 72.50 26.90
CA ASP A 160 -27.63 73.52 27.63
C ASP A 160 -27.58 74.86 26.87
N THR A 161 -27.36 74.84 25.55
CA THR A 161 -27.39 76.06 24.74
C THR A 161 -28.78 76.68 24.68
N GLU A 162 -29.84 75.91 24.48
CA GLU A 162 -31.23 76.41 24.47
C GLU A 162 -31.63 76.97 25.84
N VAL A 163 -31.20 76.35 26.94
CA VAL A 163 -31.43 76.83 28.31
C VAL A 163 -30.69 78.14 28.56
N ALA A 164 -29.43 78.26 28.11
CA ALA A 164 -28.68 79.50 28.18
C ALA A 164 -29.34 80.61 27.35
N ASP A 165 -29.75 80.30 26.11
CA ASP A 165 -30.43 81.23 25.21
C ASP A 165 -31.77 81.69 25.82
N LEU A 166 -32.59 80.77 26.33
CA LEU A 166 -33.84 81.11 27.03
C LEU A 166 -33.59 81.97 28.27
N LYS A 167 -32.53 81.70 29.03
CA LYS A 167 -32.16 82.51 30.20
C LYS A 167 -31.76 83.92 29.78
N THR A 168 -30.96 84.09 28.73
CA THR A 168 -30.59 85.43 28.22
C THR A 168 -31.80 86.18 27.68
N MET A 169 -32.72 85.50 26.98
CA MET A 169 -33.98 86.08 26.50
C MET A 169 -34.89 86.50 27.67
N LEU A 170 -34.92 85.73 28.75
CA LEU A 170 -35.65 86.10 29.96
C LEU A 170 -35.03 87.33 30.64
N GLU A 171 -33.70 87.39 30.74
CA GLU A 171 -32.99 88.54 31.31
C GLU A 171 -33.20 89.81 30.47
N SER A 172 -33.16 89.71 29.14
CA SER A 172 -33.45 90.83 28.26
C SER A 172 -34.91 91.32 28.39
N HIS A 173 -35.87 90.40 28.45
CA HIS A 173 -37.29 90.74 28.64
C HIS A 173 -37.55 91.37 30.02
N LYS A 174 -36.83 90.95 31.07
CA LYS A 174 -36.87 91.62 32.38
C LYS A 174 -36.33 93.04 32.30
N LEU A 175 -35.18 93.24 31.64
CA LEU A 175 -34.59 94.57 31.45
C LEU A 175 -35.52 95.48 30.65
N ASP A 176 -36.16 94.97 29.60
CA ASP A 176 -37.10 95.75 28.80
C ASP A 176 -38.37 96.07 29.60
N ASN A 177 -38.92 95.15 30.39
CA ASN A 177 -40.02 95.46 31.31
C ASN A 177 -39.63 96.56 32.32
N ILE A 178 -38.41 96.52 32.87
CA ILE A 178 -37.91 97.57 33.78
C ILE A 178 -37.82 98.91 33.04
N LYS A 179 -37.32 98.93 31.79
CA LYS A 179 -37.26 100.16 30.98
C LYS A 179 -38.66 100.70 30.67
N TYR A 180 -39.61 99.84 30.26
CA TYR A 180 -40.99 100.23 30.00
C TYR A 180 -41.69 100.75 31.25
N LEU A 181 -41.44 100.13 32.42
CA LEU A 181 -41.96 100.58 33.72
C LEU A 181 -41.35 101.93 34.13
N ALA A 182 -40.04 102.11 33.98
CA ALA A 182 -39.39 103.40 34.24
C ALA A 182 -39.93 104.49 33.29
N GLY A 183 -40.13 104.16 32.01
CA GLY A 183 -40.73 105.04 31.02
C GLY A 183 -42.17 105.43 31.36
N SER A 184 -43.01 104.49 31.79
CA SER A 184 -44.41 104.79 32.16
C SER A 184 -44.53 105.58 33.46
N VAL A 185 -43.68 105.33 34.44
CA VAL A 185 -43.62 106.15 35.67
C VAL A 185 -43.12 107.56 35.35
N PHE A 186 -42.13 107.70 34.47
CA PHE A 186 -41.62 109.00 34.05
C PHE A 186 -42.66 109.80 33.24
N THR A 187 -43.43 109.16 32.36
CA THR A 187 -44.55 109.82 31.66
C THR A 187 -45.67 110.19 32.62
N CYS A 188 -46.04 109.32 33.57
CA CYS A 188 -47.01 109.66 34.63
C CYS A 188 -46.55 110.82 35.51
N LEU A 189 -45.27 110.87 35.90
CA LEU A 189 -44.68 112.00 36.63
C LEU A 189 -44.69 113.29 35.79
N THR A 190 -44.40 113.19 34.49
CA THR A 190 -44.45 114.34 33.56
C THR A 190 -45.88 114.87 33.43
N VAL A 191 -46.88 114.00 33.34
CA VAL A 191 -48.29 114.37 33.30
C VAL A 191 -48.75 114.96 34.63
N ALA A 192 -48.36 114.39 35.77
CA ALA A 192 -48.68 114.91 37.10
C ALA A 192 -48.03 116.28 37.36
N LEU A 193 -46.78 116.47 36.95
CA LEU A 193 -46.10 117.78 36.99
C LEU A 193 -46.75 118.78 36.03
N GLY A 194 -47.23 118.33 34.86
CA GLY A 194 -48.04 119.12 33.94
C GLY A 194 -49.36 119.59 34.56
N PHE A 195 -50.06 118.70 35.28
CA PHE A 195 -51.29 119.02 36.02
C PHE A 195 -51.03 119.95 37.21
N TYR A 196 -49.93 119.74 37.96
CA TYR A 196 -49.54 120.61 39.07
C TYR A 196 -49.24 122.04 38.59
N ARG A 197 -48.73 122.21 37.37
CA ARG A 197 -48.42 123.52 36.78
C ARG A 197 -49.65 124.28 36.27
N LEU A 198 -50.80 123.63 36.10
CA LEU A 198 -52.08 124.23 35.70
C LEU A 198 -52.99 124.59 36.89
N TRP A 199 -52.58 124.25 38.12
CA TRP A 199 -53.27 124.60 39.37
C TRP A 199 -52.43 125.58 40.22
N ILE A 200 -51.79 126.53 39.53
CA ILE A 200 -51.28 127.81 40.07
C ILE A 200 -51.88 128.92 39.23
#